data_AF-A0A7Y6E5Z2-F1
#
_entry.id   AF-A0A7Y6E5Z2-F1
#
_cell.length_a   1.000
_cell.length_b   1.000
_cell.length_c   1.000
_cell.angle_alpha   90.00
_cell.angle_beta   90.00
_cell.angle_gamma   90.00
#
_symmetry.space_group_name_H-M   'P 1'
#
loop_
_entity.id
_entity.type
_entity.pdbx_description
1 polymer ?
#
loop_
_entity_poly.entity_id
_entity_poly.type
_entity_poly.pdbx_seq_one_letter_code
_entity_poly.pdbx_strand_id
1 'polypeptide(L)' 'GTVALAARSRLAEPALIDGCVGLVVATEGRLLFAVTFVVEAVEGADRITAYDVIAEPERLRQLDLAVLDGMD' A
#
# COMPACT_ATOMS: atom_id res chain seq x y z
N GLY A 1 17.74 5.71 -10.01
CA GLY A 1 16.75 6.05 -8.97
C GLY A 1 15.29 5.79 -9.34
N THR A 2 14.93 5.53 -10.60
CA THR A 2 13.52 5.41 -11.03
C THR A 2 13.13 4.04 -11.63
N VAL A 3 14.10 3.21 -12.04
CA VAL A 3 13.83 1.89 -12.64
C VAL A 3 13.48 0.81 -11.60
N ALA A 4 13.88 0.97 -10.34
CA ALA A 4 13.62 -0.01 -9.28
C ALA A 4 12.13 -0.09 -8.86
N LEU A 5 11.33 0.97 -9.06
CA LEU A 5 9.90 0.94 -8.74
C LEU A 5 9.09 0.20 -9.81
N ALA A 6 9.45 0.32 -11.10
CA ALA A 6 8.70 -0.31 -12.18
C ALA A 6 8.69 -1.86 -12.08
N ALA A 7 9.80 -2.47 -11.65
CA ALA A 7 9.87 -3.91 -11.42
C ALA A 7 9.02 -4.36 -10.22
N ARG A 8 8.90 -3.52 -9.19
CA ARG A 8 8.07 -3.79 -8.00
C ARG A 8 6.58 -3.50 -8.23
N SER A 9 6.21 -2.80 -9.29
CA SER A 9 4.81 -2.57 -9.69
C SER A 9 4.05 -3.89 -9.91
N ARG A 10 4.74 -4.96 -10.35
CA ARG A 10 4.16 -6.31 -10.46
C ARG A 10 4.02 -7.08 -9.14
N LEU A 11 4.65 -6.59 -8.07
CA LEU A 11 4.59 -7.16 -6.71
C LEU A 11 3.72 -6.31 -5.77
N ALA A 12 3.20 -5.20 -6.31
CA ALA A 12 2.48 -4.18 -5.57
C ALA A 12 0.98 -4.50 -5.67
N GLU A 13 0.41 -4.97 -4.58
CA GLU A 13 -0.98 -5.41 -4.52
C GLU A 13 -1.80 -4.38 -3.72
N PRO A 14 -2.95 -3.92 -4.25
CA PRO A 14 -3.90 -3.13 -3.48
C PRO A 14 -4.37 -3.91 -2.25
N ALA A 15 -4.42 -3.23 -1.11
CA ALA A 15 -4.87 -3.83 0.14
C ALA A 15 -5.57 -2.79 1.01
N LEU A 16 -6.41 -3.26 1.92
CA LEU A 16 -6.80 -2.52 3.09
C LEU A 16 -5.71 -2.70 4.15
N ILE A 17 -5.21 -1.58 4.65
CA ILE A 17 -4.24 -1.47 5.73
C ILE A 17 -4.95 -0.76 6.87
N ASP A 18 -5.18 -1.47 7.97
CA ASP A 18 -5.98 -0.99 9.11
C ASP A 18 -7.35 -0.43 8.67
N GLY A 19 -7.96 -1.07 7.66
CA GLY A 19 -9.25 -0.66 7.08
C GLY A 19 -9.20 0.48 6.06
N CYS A 20 -8.03 1.09 5.84
CA CYS A 20 -7.83 2.16 4.87
C CYS A 20 -7.21 1.63 3.57
N VAL A 21 -7.58 2.20 2.42
CA VAL A 21 -6.97 1.82 1.13
C VAL A 21 -5.48 2.14 1.13
N GLY A 22 -4.70 1.14 0.74
CA GLY A 22 -3.25 1.20 0.65
C GLY A 22 -2.70 0.23 -0.38
N LEU A 23 -1.39 0.04 -0.33
CA LEU A 23 -0.67 -0.88 -1.19
C LEU A 23 0.38 -1.64 -0.39
N VAL A 24 0.50 -2.93 -0.62
CA VAL A 24 1.54 -3.78 -0.03
C VAL A 24 2.47 -4.28 -1.10
N VAL A 25 3.74 -4.44 -0.76
CA VAL A 25 4.71 -5.16 -1.59
C VAL A 25 5.23 -6.36 -0.83
N ALA A 26 4.91 -7.54 -1.32
CA ALA A 26 5.40 -8.79 -0.76
C ALA A 26 6.26 -9.55 -1.78
N THR A 27 7.18 -10.37 -1.30
CA THR A 27 7.94 -11.28 -2.15
C THR A 27 8.12 -12.58 -1.38
N GLU A 28 7.80 -13.72 -2.01
CA GLU A 28 7.84 -15.04 -1.37
C GLU A 28 7.02 -15.12 -0.05
N GLY A 29 5.86 -14.45 0.00
CA GLY A 29 5.01 -14.39 1.20
C GLY A 29 5.56 -13.53 2.34
N ARG A 30 6.65 -12.78 2.11
CA ARG A 30 7.21 -11.84 3.09
C ARG A 30 6.88 -10.40 2.70
N LEU A 31 6.19 -9.69 3.58
CA LEU A 31 5.90 -8.27 3.43
C LEU A 31 7.19 -7.45 3.53
N LEU A 32 7.50 -6.69 2.49
CA LEU A 32 8.71 -5.85 2.41
C LEU A 32 8.44 -4.43 2.87
N PHE A 33 7.31 -3.86 2.43
CA PHE A 33 6.83 -2.57 2.88
C PHE A 33 5.35 -2.42 2.55
N ALA A 34 4.71 -1.49 3.24
CA ALA A 34 3.35 -1.06 3.06
C ALA A 34 3.32 0.44 2.75
N VAL A 35 2.37 0.87 1.93
CA VAL A 35 2.13 2.28 1.61
C VAL A 35 0.70 2.61 2.01
N THR A 36 0.55 3.55 2.91
CA THR A 36 -0.76 4.08 3.30
C THR A 36 -0.99 5.42 2.59
N PHE A 37 -2.25 5.73 2.32
CA PHE A 37 -2.65 6.98 1.68
C PHE A 37 -3.51 7.80 2.62
N VAL A 38 -3.31 9.11 2.61
CA VAL A 38 -4.29 10.06 3.12
C VAL A 38 -5.15 10.49 1.95
N VAL A 39 -6.44 10.15 2.03
CA VAL A 39 -7.43 10.49 1.01
C VAL A 39 -8.37 11.55 1.58
N GLU A 40 -8.47 12.68 0.89
CA GLU A 40 -9.30 13.81 1.28
C GLU A 40 -10.20 14.22 0.12
N ALA A 41 -11.40 14.70 0.46
CA ALA A 41 -12.32 15.27 -0.52
C ALA A 41 -11.83 16.66 -0.94
N VAL A 42 -11.29 16.76 -2.13
CA VAL A 42 -10.80 18.01 -2.73
C VAL A 42 -11.72 18.36 -3.89
N GLU A 43 -12.38 19.52 -3.81
CA GLU A 43 -13.31 20.01 -4.85
C GLU A 43 -14.41 19.00 -5.23
N GLY A 44 -14.86 18.21 -4.25
CA GLY A 44 -15.93 17.21 -4.44
C GLY A 44 -15.47 15.86 -5.01
N ALA A 45 -14.16 15.62 -5.13
CA ALA A 45 -13.59 14.35 -5.55
C ALA A 45 -12.56 13.83 -4.54
N ASP A 46 -12.46 12.50 -4.40
CA ASP A 46 -11.43 11.88 -3.57
C ASP A 46 -10.04 12.04 -4.20
N ARG A 47 -9.10 12.56 -3.41
CA ARG A 47 -7.73 12.80 -3.83
C ARG A 47 -6.76 12.25 -2.78
N ILE A 48 -5.73 11.56 -3.24
CA ILE A 48 -4.57 11.25 -2.38
C ILE A 48 -3.80 12.55 -2.17
N THR A 49 -3.75 13.04 -0.93
CA THR A 49 -3.05 14.28 -0.55
C THR A 49 -1.73 14.02 0.15
N ALA A 50 -1.57 12.84 0.75
CA ALA A 50 -0.30 12.37 1.30
C ALA A 50 -0.19 10.84 1.23
N TYR A 51 1.03 10.34 1.42
CA TYR A 51 1.31 8.91 1.58
C TYR A 51 2.45 8.72 2.58
N ASP A 52 2.45 7.57 3.26
CA ASP A 52 3.56 7.12 4.11
C ASP A 52 4.05 5.74 3.66
N VAL A 53 5.35 5.49 3.81
CA VAL A 53 5.96 4.19 3.48
C VAL A 53 6.46 3.55 4.76
N ILE A 54 5.85 2.43 5.11
CA ILE A 54 6.18 1.65 6.30
C ILE A 54 7.06 0.49 5.86
N ALA A 55 8.34 0.51 6.24
CA ALA A 55 9.30 -0.57 5.94
C ALA A 55 9.89 -1.22 7.20
N GLU A 56 9.58 -0.68 8.38
CA GLU A 56 10.07 -1.19 9.67
C GLU A 56 9.37 -2.52 10.00
N PRO A 57 10.10 -3.64 10.17
CA PRO A 57 9.51 -4.97 10.34
C PRO A 57 8.56 -5.08 11.54
N GLU A 58 8.87 -4.40 12.64
CA GLU A 58 8.04 -4.40 13.85
C GLU A 58 6.71 -3.71 13.60
N ARG A 59 6.71 -2.58 12.87
CA ARG A 59 5.49 -1.86 12.50
C ARG A 59 4.66 -2.65 11.49
N LEU A 60 5.31 -3.27 10.51
CA LEU A 60 4.66 -4.11 9.51
C LEU A 60 3.89 -5.28 10.14
N ARG A 61 4.44 -5.90 11.19
CA ARG A 61 3.80 -7.00 11.92
C ARG A 61 2.56 -6.57 12.72
N GLN A 62 2.37 -5.27 12.94
CA GLN A 62 1.25 -4.72 13.70
C GLN A 62 0.09 -4.29 12.80
N LEU A 63 0.29 -4.23 11.48
CA LEU A 63 -0.75 -3.83 10.54
C LEU A 63 -1.78 -4.96 10.38
N ASP A 64 -3.05 -4.59 10.37
CA ASP A 64 -4.13 -5.45 9.89
C ASP A 64 -4.25 -5.30 8.37
N LEU A 65 -4.17 -6.43 7.66
CA LEU A 65 -4.07 -6.44 6.20
C LEU A 65 -5.16 -7.32 5.59
N ALA A 66 -5.94 -6.74 4.68
CA ALA A 66 -6.83 -7.49 3.79
C ALA A 66 -6.50 -7.16 2.33
N VAL A 67 -6.07 -8.15 1.55
CA VAL A 67 -5.81 -7.93 0.12
C VAL A 67 -7.13 -7.68 -0.59
N LEU A 68 -7.17 -6.64 -1.42
CA LEU A 68 -8.32 -6.37 -2.27
C LEU A 68 -8.16 -7.25 -3.51
N ASP A 69 -8.86 -8.38 -3.54
CA ASP A 69 -8.95 -9.17 -4.76
C ASP A 69 -9.48 -8.26 -5.88
N GLY A 70 -8.71 -8.17 -6.96
CA GLY A 70 -9.16 -7.47 -8.16
C GLY A 70 -10.47 -8.09 -8.59
N MET A 71 -11.50 -7.26 -8.80
CA MET A 71 -12.76 -7.74 -9.35
C MET A 71 -12.47 -8.54 -10.61
N ASP A 72 -12.86 -9.82 -10.63
CA ASP A 72 -12.99 -10.62 -11.85
C ASP A 72 -13.85 -9.88 -12.90
#